data_AF-A0A9E3Q3X5-F1
#
_entry.id   AF-A0A9E3Q3X5-F1
#
_cell.length_a   1.000
_cell.length_b   1.000
_cell.length_c   1.000
_cell.angle_alpha   90.00
_cell.angle_beta   90.00
_cell.angle_gamma   90.00
#
_symmetry.space_group_name_H-M   'P 1'
#
loop_
_entity.id
_entity.type
_entity.pdbx_description
1 polymer ?
#
loop_
_entity_poly.entity_id
_entity_poly.type
_entity_poly.pdbx_seq_one_letter_code
_entity_poly.pdbx_strand_id
1 'polypeptide(L)'
;MNPPHAPHLMLKAALTALLAALVAPSARAQSLTQEFLLQPGWNALWIEVDPPDRSPDAVFATLPIASVWTWSERVSATDFIQNPETAGWNRAQWLAWFPPDSPEAPLANLYAVLPQRAYLVRLAGTEPVHASVTGRPIHRTPDWSADRFNLRGFPVDDSVAPTFRQFFRSSSAHFDSRSGRLEPIFRLGSDGQWQAVSPDDRMRRGEAYWVSTRGPSDFVAPFHLSLNTGDHATFNAVLRRVELTLHNLHAAPKSIRIEPAGPHASPLLLLPPTRPGQTNAPRPLETHDQPLSAGAGQQVHLGLDRSQLTNSPATNPTTGVHATLLRVSDNEGTLYHVGVTATLGAVSDYSGLWLGTVTLTDVAPTAGTPGEPGPVTANFPLRLLLHVDAGGQVSLLRDVTLVYSRTNTPAGSPENLAGLAPTELVTDPSRLFAYAASDLRSGAVRGRRITAPHFEFARTNGQFTLPLSGTFAPDNTVTGTLQLPGDHPGNPFLHRYHPDHGTNAYAVSRDLRLVLAPDPSPPPGGGGGDTLGGTYTETLSGLHKLPLQVAGSVQLRRLTTLGVLNAGSTP
;
A
#
# COMPACT_ATOMS: atom_id res chain seq x y z
N MET A 1 -16.11 -79.13 10.12
CA MET A 1 -17.30 -78.29 9.89
C MET A 1 -16.92 -76.86 10.22
N ASN A 2 -17.24 -75.94 9.31
CA ASN A 2 -16.67 -74.59 9.19
C ASN A 2 -16.63 -73.73 10.46
N PRO A 3 -15.64 -72.82 10.55
CA PRO A 3 -15.84 -71.45 11.02
C PRO A 3 -15.80 -70.42 9.85
N PRO A 4 -16.28 -69.18 10.07
CA PRO A 4 -16.68 -68.26 9.00
C PRO A 4 -15.77 -67.01 8.81
N HIS A 5 -16.00 -66.41 7.63
CA HIS A 5 -15.62 -65.12 7.04
C HIS A 5 -15.08 -63.97 7.91
N ALA A 6 -13.95 -63.39 7.46
CA ALA A 6 -13.79 -62.00 6.96
C ALA A 6 -12.29 -61.71 6.71
N PRO A 7 -11.85 -61.21 5.52
CA PRO A 7 -11.54 -59.77 5.43
C PRO A 7 -11.60 -59.23 3.98
N HIS A 8 -12.72 -58.62 3.56
CA HIS A 8 -12.76 -57.86 2.29
C HIS A 8 -13.27 -56.41 2.43
N LEU A 9 -13.72 -56.01 3.63
CA LEU A 9 -14.26 -54.66 3.84
C LEU A 9 -13.18 -53.61 4.17
N MET A 10 -12.11 -53.99 4.87
CA MET A 10 -11.08 -53.01 5.28
C MET A 10 -10.16 -52.56 4.13
N LEU A 11 -9.95 -53.40 3.11
CA LEU A 11 -9.08 -53.04 1.98
C LEU A 11 -9.76 -52.08 1.00
N LYS A 12 -11.10 -52.14 0.87
CA LYS A 12 -11.86 -51.18 0.05
C LYS A 12 -11.93 -49.81 0.73
N ALA A 13 -12.15 -49.75 2.04
CA ALA A 13 -12.17 -48.49 2.79
C ALA A 13 -10.80 -47.77 2.78
N ALA A 14 -9.69 -48.52 2.87
CA ALA A 14 -8.34 -47.96 2.77
C ALA A 14 -8.01 -47.44 1.36
N LEU A 15 -8.48 -48.12 0.30
CA LEU A 15 -8.24 -47.70 -1.08
C LEU A 15 -9.10 -46.49 -1.49
N THR A 16 -10.32 -46.35 -0.95
CA THR A 16 -11.17 -45.15 -1.16
C THR A 16 -10.64 -43.94 -0.39
N ALA A 17 -10.07 -44.14 0.81
CA ALA A 17 -9.42 -43.05 1.57
C ALA A 17 -8.10 -42.59 0.92
N LEU A 18 -7.34 -43.49 0.31
CA LEU A 18 -6.10 -43.14 -0.41
C LEU A 18 -6.37 -42.45 -1.76
N LEU A 19 -7.47 -42.79 -2.46
CA LEU A 19 -7.88 -42.10 -3.70
C LEU A 19 -8.52 -40.71 -3.42
N ALA A 20 -9.21 -40.54 -2.29
CA ALA A 20 -9.75 -39.24 -1.88
C ALA A 20 -8.67 -38.26 -1.38
N ALA A 21 -7.54 -38.78 -0.88
CA ALA A 21 -6.39 -37.95 -0.47
C ALA A 21 -5.56 -37.41 -1.65
N LEU A 22 -5.69 -37.98 -2.86
CA LEU A 22 -5.02 -37.49 -4.07
C LEU A 22 -5.80 -36.39 -4.83
N VAL A 23 -7.01 -36.05 -4.41
CA VAL A 23 -7.83 -34.96 -4.97
C VAL A 23 -8.23 -33.97 -3.87
N ALA A 24 -7.37 -33.75 -2.88
CA ALA A 24 -7.48 -32.54 -2.08
C ALA A 24 -7.13 -31.36 -2.99
N PRO A 25 -8.07 -30.44 -3.31
CA PRO A 25 -7.71 -29.22 -4.01
C PRO A 25 -6.67 -28.52 -3.15
N SER A 26 -5.45 -28.43 -3.67
CA SER A 26 -4.44 -27.55 -3.07
C SER A 26 -5.04 -26.15 -3.12
N ALA A 27 -5.36 -25.59 -1.96
CA ALA A 27 -5.82 -24.21 -1.85
C ALA A 27 -4.72 -23.31 -2.43
N ARG A 28 -4.88 -22.91 -3.70
CA ARG A 28 -3.99 -21.95 -4.34
C ARG A 28 -4.53 -20.58 -4.01
N ALA A 29 -3.74 -19.80 -3.26
CA ALA A 29 -3.92 -18.36 -3.23
C ALA A 29 -4.08 -17.86 -4.68
N GLN A 30 -5.16 -17.14 -4.97
CA GLN A 30 -5.49 -16.82 -6.36
C GLN A 30 -4.54 -15.73 -6.89
N SER A 31 -3.49 -16.18 -7.54
CA SER A 31 -2.57 -15.37 -8.35
C SER A 31 -3.13 -15.19 -9.76
N LEU A 32 -2.74 -14.11 -10.43
CA LEU A 32 -2.99 -13.94 -11.86
C LEU A 32 -1.87 -14.63 -12.64
N THR A 33 -2.24 -15.40 -13.67
CA THR A 33 -1.29 -15.92 -14.66
C THR A 33 -1.45 -15.14 -15.96
N GLN A 34 -0.35 -14.57 -16.44
CA GLN A 34 -0.23 -14.05 -17.80
C GLN A 34 0.31 -15.15 -18.71
N GLU A 35 -0.39 -15.39 -19.81
CA GLU A 35 -0.01 -16.38 -20.82
C GLU A 35 0.56 -15.66 -22.03
N PHE A 36 1.66 -16.18 -22.56
CA PHE A 36 2.36 -15.65 -23.73
C PHE A 36 2.62 -16.78 -24.72
N LEU A 37 2.44 -16.48 -26.02
CA LEU A 37 2.92 -17.35 -27.10
C LEU A 37 4.17 -16.71 -27.68
N LEU A 38 5.34 -17.16 -27.22
CA LEU A 38 6.63 -16.66 -27.69
C LEU A 38 6.92 -17.19 -29.09
N GLN A 39 7.26 -16.30 -30.01
CA GLN A 39 7.73 -16.64 -31.35
C GLN A 39 9.25 -16.86 -31.36
N PRO A 40 9.78 -17.69 -32.27
CA PRO A 40 11.22 -17.78 -32.50
C PRO A 40 11.84 -16.40 -32.73
N GLY A 41 12.97 -16.10 -32.09
CA GLY A 41 13.58 -14.78 -32.15
C GLY A 41 13.05 -13.82 -31.09
N TRP A 42 12.92 -12.53 -31.43
CA TRP A 42 12.62 -11.48 -30.45
C TRP A 42 11.12 -11.32 -30.17
N ASN A 43 10.77 -11.21 -28.89
CA ASN A 43 9.42 -10.94 -28.39
C ASN A 43 9.45 -9.74 -27.45
N ALA A 44 8.41 -8.90 -27.48
CA ALA A 44 8.27 -7.74 -26.58
C ALA A 44 7.12 -7.96 -25.61
N LEU A 45 7.44 -8.28 -24.36
CA LEU A 45 6.48 -8.65 -23.32
C LEU A 45 6.28 -7.50 -22.33
N TRP A 46 5.05 -7.33 -21.86
CA TRP A 46 4.69 -6.51 -20.71
C TRP A 46 4.23 -7.40 -19.56
N ILE A 47 5.03 -7.46 -18.50
CA ILE A 47 4.70 -8.23 -17.31
C ILE A 47 3.95 -7.31 -16.35
N GLU A 48 2.71 -7.66 -16.01
CA GLU A 48 1.81 -6.92 -15.11
C GLU A 48 1.78 -7.51 -13.70
N VAL A 49 2.20 -8.77 -13.56
CA VAL A 49 2.18 -9.51 -12.29
C VAL A 49 3.53 -9.46 -11.59
N ASP A 50 3.49 -9.47 -10.26
CA ASP A 50 4.64 -9.57 -9.37
C ASP A 50 4.87 -11.03 -8.98
N PRO A 51 5.88 -11.71 -9.53
CA PRO A 51 6.14 -13.11 -9.24
C PRO A 51 6.60 -13.30 -7.78
N PRO A 52 6.25 -14.42 -7.12
CA PRO A 52 6.69 -14.70 -5.75
C PRO A 52 8.22 -14.87 -5.64
N ASP A 53 8.84 -15.45 -6.67
CA ASP A 53 10.29 -15.44 -6.87
C ASP A 53 10.58 -14.58 -8.10
N ARG A 54 11.23 -13.43 -7.87
CA ARG A 54 11.55 -12.47 -8.92
C ARG A 54 12.83 -12.80 -9.67
N SER A 55 13.58 -13.83 -9.28
CA SER A 55 14.81 -14.18 -10.01
C SER A 55 14.48 -14.51 -11.47
N PRO A 56 15.24 -14.00 -12.45
CA PRO A 56 15.02 -14.35 -13.84
C PRO A 56 15.12 -15.86 -14.09
N ASP A 57 15.93 -16.58 -13.31
CA ASP A 57 16.03 -18.04 -13.42
C ASP A 57 14.71 -18.73 -13.07
N ALA A 58 14.02 -18.30 -12.01
CA ALA A 58 12.73 -18.86 -11.64
C ALA A 58 11.62 -18.58 -12.68
N VAL A 59 11.73 -17.46 -13.41
CA VAL A 59 10.72 -17.04 -14.40
C VAL A 59 11.01 -17.60 -15.80
N PHE A 60 12.27 -17.69 -16.21
CA PHE A 60 12.66 -17.91 -17.60
C PHE A 60 13.53 -19.14 -17.85
N ALA A 61 14.26 -19.69 -16.87
CA ALA A 61 15.26 -20.74 -17.15
C ALA A 61 14.67 -22.08 -17.62
N THR A 62 13.38 -22.32 -17.39
CA THR A 62 12.68 -23.52 -17.87
C THR A 62 12.28 -23.43 -19.34
N LEU A 63 12.40 -22.25 -19.95
CA LEU A 63 12.06 -21.99 -21.35
C LEU A 63 13.34 -21.96 -22.19
N PRO A 64 13.27 -22.26 -23.51
CA PRO A 64 14.42 -22.19 -24.40
C PRO A 64 14.73 -20.73 -24.78
N ILE A 65 15.06 -19.90 -23.79
CA ILE A 65 15.35 -18.47 -23.98
C ILE A 65 16.85 -18.29 -24.16
N ALA A 66 17.27 -17.55 -25.18
CA ALA A 66 18.66 -17.19 -25.42
C ALA A 66 19.11 -16.00 -24.55
N SER A 67 18.23 -15.02 -24.35
CA SER A 67 18.51 -13.85 -23.51
C SER A 67 17.25 -13.04 -23.20
N VAL A 68 17.23 -12.35 -22.06
CA VAL A 68 16.16 -11.43 -21.66
C VAL A 68 16.75 -10.05 -21.39
N TRP A 69 16.10 -9.01 -21.91
CA TRP A 69 16.58 -7.64 -21.81
C TRP A 69 15.48 -6.71 -21.29
N THR A 70 15.83 -5.73 -20.47
CA THR A 70 14.91 -4.65 -20.07
C THR A 70 15.64 -3.32 -20.03
N TRP A 71 14.92 -2.25 -20.36
CA TRP A 71 15.44 -0.90 -20.24
C TRP A 71 15.21 -0.38 -18.81
N SER A 72 16.29 0.02 -18.13
CA SER A 72 16.19 0.72 -16.85
C SER A 72 16.27 2.22 -17.11
N GLU A 73 15.20 2.95 -16.80
CA GLU A 73 15.21 4.42 -16.85
C GLU A 73 15.95 5.03 -15.67
N ARG A 74 16.36 6.28 -15.84
CA ARG A 74 17.02 7.10 -14.81
C ARG A 74 15.96 7.54 -13.78
N VAL A 75 16.20 7.29 -12.50
CA VAL A 75 15.21 7.50 -11.42
C VAL A 75 15.17 8.95 -10.90
N SER A 76 16.15 9.79 -11.25
CA SER A 76 16.13 11.24 -10.94
C SER A 76 17.08 12.07 -11.81
N ALA A 77 16.91 13.39 -11.87
CA ALA A 77 17.86 14.30 -12.53
C ALA A 77 19.12 14.62 -11.69
N THR A 78 19.24 14.06 -10.47
CA THR A 78 20.36 14.35 -9.57
C THR A 78 21.61 13.60 -10.03
N ASP A 79 22.63 14.34 -10.47
CA ASP A 79 23.98 13.85 -10.81
C ASP A 79 24.98 14.04 -9.65
N PHE A 80 24.54 14.52 -8.48
CA PHE A 80 25.46 14.82 -7.39
C PHE A 80 25.85 13.54 -6.64
N ILE A 81 27.05 13.06 -6.92
CA ILE A 81 27.70 11.99 -6.18
C ILE A 81 28.72 12.65 -5.25
N GLN A 82 28.49 12.61 -3.93
CA GLN A 82 29.47 13.11 -2.95
C GLN A 82 30.80 12.32 -3.00
N ASN A 83 30.75 11.06 -3.45
CA ASN A 83 31.91 10.19 -3.59
C ASN A 83 32.16 9.85 -5.07
N PRO A 84 33.23 10.36 -5.71
CA PRO A 84 33.55 10.08 -7.12
C PRO A 84 33.84 8.60 -7.44
N GLU A 85 34.04 7.73 -6.44
CA GLU A 85 34.19 6.28 -6.65
C GLU A 85 32.85 5.51 -6.72
N THR A 86 31.71 6.19 -6.50
CA THR A 86 30.40 5.52 -6.59
C THR A 86 30.06 5.26 -8.05
N ALA A 87 30.06 3.99 -8.45
CA ALA A 87 29.71 3.59 -9.80
C ALA A 87 28.26 3.97 -10.13
N GLY A 88 28.05 4.93 -11.04
CA GLY A 88 26.94 5.02 -11.99
C GLY A 88 25.52 4.74 -11.50
N TRP A 89 25.19 5.06 -10.25
CA TRP A 89 23.94 4.63 -9.59
C TRP A 89 22.64 5.09 -10.27
N ASN A 90 22.69 6.13 -11.10
CA ASN A 90 21.52 6.76 -11.73
C ASN A 90 21.72 6.93 -13.25
N ARG A 91 21.98 5.82 -13.96
CA ARG A 91 22.17 5.81 -15.41
C ARG A 91 21.09 4.98 -16.09
N ALA A 92 20.54 5.52 -17.17
CA ALA A 92 19.67 4.76 -18.05
C ALA A 92 20.53 3.73 -18.81
N GLN A 93 20.19 2.45 -18.71
CA GLN A 93 20.96 1.36 -19.32
C GLN A 93 20.10 0.13 -19.60
N TRP A 94 20.57 -0.71 -20.52
CA TRP A 94 20.03 -2.04 -20.73
C TRP A 94 20.53 -2.98 -19.64
N LEU A 95 19.58 -3.72 -19.06
CA LEU A 95 19.86 -4.86 -18.20
C LEU A 95 19.58 -6.15 -18.97
N ALA A 96 20.46 -7.14 -18.82
CA ALA A 96 20.41 -8.40 -19.53
C ALA A 96 20.53 -9.58 -18.56
N TRP A 97 19.78 -10.63 -18.86
CA TRP A 97 19.93 -11.96 -18.28
C TRP A 97 20.20 -12.95 -19.41
N PHE A 98 21.05 -13.93 -19.12
CA PHE A 98 21.38 -15.04 -20.00
C PHE A 98 21.23 -16.34 -19.21
N PRO A 99 20.89 -17.46 -19.87
CA PRO A 99 20.81 -18.77 -19.20
C PRO A 99 22.09 -19.09 -18.42
N PRO A 100 22.01 -19.73 -17.24
CA PRO A 100 23.19 -20.05 -16.43
C PRO A 100 24.27 -20.85 -17.16
N ASP A 101 23.87 -21.70 -18.10
CA ASP A 101 24.77 -22.56 -18.89
C ASP A 101 25.34 -21.84 -20.14
N SER A 102 24.99 -20.57 -20.38
CA SER A 102 25.47 -19.81 -21.53
C SER A 102 26.86 -19.19 -21.32
N PRO A 103 27.70 -19.08 -22.36
CA PRO A 103 28.97 -18.35 -22.29
C PRO A 103 28.83 -16.89 -21.85
N GLU A 104 27.69 -16.26 -22.12
CA GLU A 104 27.38 -14.86 -21.79
C GLU A 104 26.87 -14.67 -20.36
N ALA A 105 26.62 -15.73 -19.59
CA ALA A 105 26.14 -15.64 -18.20
C ALA A 105 26.94 -14.67 -17.31
N PRO A 106 28.29 -14.56 -17.41
CA PRO A 106 29.06 -13.59 -16.63
C PRO A 106 28.78 -12.11 -16.95
N LEU A 107 28.12 -11.81 -18.08
CA LEU A 107 27.73 -10.46 -18.49
C LEU A 107 26.36 -10.04 -17.93
N ALA A 108 25.65 -10.95 -17.25
CA ALA A 108 24.33 -10.67 -16.72
C ALA A 108 24.35 -9.56 -15.67
N ASN A 109 23.40 -8.64 -15.77
CA ASN A 109 23.18 -7.54 -14.82
C ASN A 109 21.69 -7.30 -14.54
N LEU A 110 20.80 -8.15 -15.07
CA LEU A 110 19.39 -8.24 -14.69
C LEU A 110 19.23 -9.30 -13.59
N TYR A 111 18.87 -8.87 -12.38
CA TYR A 111 18.75 -9.75 -11.21
C TYR A 111 17.32 -9.93 -10.70
N ALA A 112 16.35 -9.21 -11.28
CA ALA A 112 14.95 -9.30 -10.88
C ALA A 112 13.98 -9.00 -12.04
N VAL A 113 12.94 -9.81 -12.14
CA VAL A 113 11.75 -9.58 -12.96
C VAL A 113 10.75 -8.78 -12.12
N LEU A 114 10.42 -7.57 -12.58
CA LEU A 114 9.55 -6.63 -11.89
C LEU A 114 8.21 -6.52 -12.62
N PRO A 115 7.11 -6.29 -11.88
CA PRO A 115 5.80 -6.02 -12.46
C PRO A 115 5.78 -4.65 -13.16
N GLN A 116 4.77 -4.47 -14.02
CA GLN A 116 4.53 -3.28 -14.83
C GLN A 116 5.80 -2.82 -15.56
N ARG A 117 6.47 -3.78 -16.19
CA ARG A 117 7.75 -3.58 -16.88
C ARG A 117 7.83 -4.37 -18.18
N ALA A 118 8.50 -3.77 -19.16
CA ALA A 118 8.74 -4.37 -20.45
C ALA A 118 10.01 -5.23 -20.46
N TYR A 119 9.93 -6.37 -21.15
CA TYR A 119 11.02 -7.31 -21.35
C TYR A 119 11.10 -7.70 -22.83
N LEU A 120 12.28 -7.54 -23.42
CA LEU A 120 12.60 -8.10 -24.74
C LEU A 120 13.19 -9.49 -24.52
N VAL A 121 12.45 -10.52 -24.95
CA VAL A 121 12.79 -11.92 -24.75
C VAL A 121 13.17 -12.53 -26.09
N ARG A 122 14.41 -13.03 -26.19
CA ARG A 122 14.86 -13.75 -27.37
C ARG A 122 14.68 -15.26 -27.16
N LEU A 123 13.70 -15.84 -27.84
CA LEU A 123 13.48 -17.28 -27.85
C LEU A 123 14.48 -17.96 -28.81
N ALA A 124 15.13 -19.02 -28.34
CA ALA A 124 15.94 -19.91 -29.14
C ALA A 124 15.08 -20.96 -29.86
N GLY A 125 15.64 -21.59 -30.89
CA GLY A 125 14.94 -22.61 -31.69
C GLY A 125 14.11 -22.02 -32.83
N THR A 126 13.25 -22.85 -33.42
CA THR A 126 12.48 -22.54 -34.64
C THR A 126 10.96 -22.63 -34.46
N GLU A 127 10.48 -23.06 -33.28
CA GLU A 127 9.06 -23.26 -33.01
C GLU A 127 8.56 -22.31 -31.91
N PRO A 128 7.30 -21.85 -31.96
CA PRO A 128 6.69 -21.08 -30.89
C PRO A 128 6.59 -21.86 -29.57
N VAL A 129 6.71 -21.16 -28.45
CA VAL A 129 6.64 -21.76 -27.10
C VAL A 129 5.63 -21.02 -26.24
N HIS A 130 4.76 -21.78 -25.56
CA HIS A 130 3.90 -21.24 -24.52
C HIS A 130 4.70 -20.94 -23.26
N ALA A 131 4.62 -19.70 -22.80
CA ALA A 131 5.23 -19.24 -21.56
C ALA A 131 4.15 -18.65 -20.66
N SER A 132 4.27 -18.88 -19.36
CA SER A 132 3.35 -18.32 -18.37
C SER A 132 4.13 -17.66 -17.24
N VAL A 133 3.63 -16.52 -16.78
CA VAL A 133 4.15 -15.81 -15.62
C VAL A 133 3.02 -15.65 -14.62
N THR A 134 3.18 -16.24 -13.45
CA THR A 134 2.18 -16.22 -12.38
C THR A 134 2.64 -15.33 -11.23
N GLY A 135 1.77 -14.43 -10.77
CA GLY A 135 2.10 -13.52 -9.69
C GLY A 135 0.91 -12.72 -9.17
N ARG A 136 1.18 -11.76 -8.31
CA ARG A 136 0.18 -10.82 -7.81
C ARG A 136 -0.02 -9.70 -8.84
N PRO A 137 -1.24 -9.38 -9.29
CA PRO A 137 -1.41 -8.31 -10.26
C PRO A 137 -1.11 -6.95 -9.62
N ILE A 138 -0.34 -6.12 -10.33
CA ILE A 138 -0.03 -4.73 -9.98
C ILE A 138 -0.67 -3.85 -11.05
N HIS A 139 -1.21 -2.69 -10.69
CA HIS A 139 -1.81 -1.77 -11.67
C HIS A 139 -1.11 -0.42 -11.77
N ARG A 140 -0.26 -0.08 -10.79
CA ARG A 140 0.58 1.11 -10.85
C ARG A 140 1.67 0.96 -11.91
N THR A 141 1.67 1.85 -12.89
CA THR A 141 2.66 1.83 -13.97
C THR A 141 3.83 2.79 -13.73
N PRO A 142 4.98 2.59 -14.38
CA PRO A 142 6.06 3.59 -14.42
C PRO A 142 5.60 4.93 -15.00
N ASP A 143 6.26 6.00 -14.53
CA ASP A 143 6.07 7.36 -15.04
C ASP A 143 6.52 7.47 -16.51
N TRP A 144 5.92 8.42 -17.23
CA TRP A 144 6.33 8.72 -18.61
C TRP A 144 7.58 9.60 -18.63
N SER A 145 8.58 9.19 -19.40
CA SER A 145 9.64 10.08 -19.88
C SER A 145 9.06 10.99 -20.97
N ALA A 146 8.91 12.27 -20.63
CA ALA A 146 8.36 13.31 -21.52
C ALA A 146 9.21 13.49 -22.79
N ASP A 147 8.55 13.74 -23.93
CA ASP A 147 9.15 14.00 -25.24
C ASP A 147 10.09 12.87 -25.71
N ARG A 148 9.77 11.62 -25.32
CA ARG A 148 10.57 10.42 -25.63
C ARG A 148 9.70 9.21 -25.93
N PHE A 149 10.32 8.20 -26.53
CA PHE A 149 9.74 6.86 -26.62
C PHE A 149 9.90 6.13 -25.28
N ASN A 150 8.81 5.52 -24.84
CA ASN A 150 8.72 4.73 -23.62
C ASN A 150 8.37 3.29 -24.00
N LEU A 151 9.18 2.31 -23.58
CA LEU A 151 8.89 0.90 -23.82
C LEU A 151 7.92 0.38 -22.76
N ARG A 152 6.64 0.23 -23.12
CA ARG A 152 5.60 -0.16 -22.16
C ARG A 152 4.40 -0.84 -22.78
N GLY A 153 3.64 -1.53 -21.94
CA GLY A 153 2.34 -2.12 -22.25
C GLY A 153 1.21 -1.43 -21.49
N PHE A 154 0.00 -1.97 -21.64
CA PHE A 154 -1.24 -1.33 -21.20
C PHE A 154 -2.25 -2.35 -20.65
N PRO A 155 -3.15 -1.96 -19.73
CA PRO A 155 -4.18 -2.81 -19.13
C PRO A 155 -5.33 -3.06 -20.11
N VAL A 156 -5.04 -3.82 -21.18
CA VAL A 156 -5.98 -4.11 -22.28
C VAL A 156 -6.84 -5.32 -21.94
N ASP A 157 -8.12 -5.27 -22.30
CA ASP A 157 -8.99 -6.44 -22.34
C ASP A 157 -8.93 -7.10 -23.73
N ASP A 158 -8.26 -8.25 -23.87
CA ASP A 158 -8.16 -8.94 -25.16
C ASP A 158 -9.51 -9.44 -25.69
N SER A 159 -10.51 -9.63 -24.82
CA SER A 159 -11.86 -10.03 -25.27
C SER A 159 -12.60 -8.92 -26.02
N VAL A 160 -12.19 -7.67 -25.77
CA VAL A 160 -12.72 -6.47 -26.43
C VAL A 160 -11.54 -5.55 -26.81
N ALA A 161 -10.50 -6.12 -27.42
CA ALA A 161 -9.24 -5.43 -27.68
C ALA A 161 -9.46 -4.09 -28.39
N PRO A 162 -9.06 -2.93 -27.83
CA PRO A 162 -9.25 -1.63 -28.46
C PRO A 162 -8.24 -1.41 -29.59
N THR A 163 -8.56 -0.52 -30.53
CA THR A 163 -7.52 0.01 -31.44
C THR A 163 -6.63 1.02 -30.71
N PHE A 164 -5.41 1.26 -31.22
CA PHE A 164 -4.55 2.30 -30.67
C PHE A 164 -5.24 3.67 -30.63
N ARG A 165 -6.01 4.03 -31.68
CA ARG A 165 -6.80 5.27 -31.69
C ARG A 165 -7.84 5.28 -30.57
N GLN A 166 -8.59 4.19 -30.38
CA GLN A 166 -9.64 4.11 -29.35
C GLN A 166 -9.06 4.24 -27.94
N PHE A 167 -7.91 3.63 -27.70
CA PHE A 167 -7.27 3.66 -26.39
C PHE A 167 -6.67 5.04 -26.07
N PHE A 168 -5.90 5.63 -26.99
CA PHE A 168 -5.13 6.86 -26.71
C PHE A 168 -5.90 8.16 -26.93
N ARG A 169 -7.10 8.15 -27.53
CA ARG A 169 -7.82 9.39 -27.88
C ARG A 169 -8.17 10.32 -26.71
N SER A 170 -8.20 9.79 -25.48
CA SER A 170 -8.42 10.59 -24.26
C SER A 170 -7.14 11.28 -23.75
N SER A 171 -5.98 10.99 -24.33
CA SER A 171 -4.71 11.57 -23.91
C SER A 171 -4.20 12.59 -24.92
N SER A 172 -4.16 13.86 -24.53
CA SER A 172 -3.59 14.93 -25.37
C SER A 172 -2.08 14.77 -25.62
N ALA A 173 -1.38 14.01 -24.77
CA ALA A 173 0.05 13.71 -24.93
C ALA A 173 0.31 12.62 -26.00
N HIS A 174 -0.70 11.83 -26.38
CA HIS A 174 -0.57 10.70 -27.29
C HIS A 174 -1.47 10.82 -28.53
N PHE A 175 -2.50 11.67 -28.48
CA PHE A 175 -3.45 11.86 -29.56
C PHE A 175 -3.84 13.33 -29.68
N ASP A 176 -3.63 13.89 -30.87
CA ASP A 176 -4.09 15.23 -31.22
C ASP A 176 -5.51 15.14 -31.78
N SER A 177 -6.49 15.51 -30.96
CA SER A 177 -7.91 15.49 -31.33
C SER A 177 -8.29 16.48 -32.43
N ARG A 178 -7.47 17.53 -32.68
CA ARG A 178 -7.74 18.52 -33.73
C ARG A 178 -7.32 18.01 -35.09
N SER A 179 -6.17 17.34 -35.18
CA SER A 179 -5.65 16.79 -36.43
C SER A 179 -6.00 15.31 -36.63
N GLY A 180 -6.56 14.65 -35.61
CA GLY A 180 -6.84 13.21 -35.62
C GLY A 180 -5.59 12.33 -35.60
N ARG A 181 -4.43 12.90 -35.25
CA ARG A 181 -3.13 12.26 -35.34
C ARG A 181 -2.75 11.57 -34.04
N LEU A 182 -2.43 10.29 -34.13
CA LEU A 182 -1.80 9.51 -33.07
C LEU A 182 -0.29 9.78 -33.06
N GLU A 183 0.31 9.88 -31.87
CA GLU A 183 1.77 9.92 -31.73
C GLU A 183 2.40 8.61 -32.23
N PRO A 184 3.66 8.63 -32.71
CA PRO A 184 4.32 7.42 -33.20
C PRO A 184 4.35 6.31 -32.15
N ILE A 185 3.90 5.12 -32.56
CA ILE A 185 3.96 3.89 -31.77
C ILE A 185 4.56 2.79 -32.64
N PHE A 186 5.48 2.00 -32.05
CA PHE A 186 6.08 0.85 -32.72
C PHE A 186 5.80 -0.43 -31.95
N ARG A 187 5.48 -1.48 -32.70
CA ARG A 187 5.34 -2.86 -32.22
C ARG A 187 6.48 -3.71 -32.77
N LEU A 188 6.84 -4.77 -32.07
CA LEU A 188 7.84 -5.70 -32.56
C LEU A 188 7.19 -6.69 -33.54
N GLY A 189 7.71 -6.74 -34.78
CA GLY A 189 7.29 -7.70 -35.80
C GLY A 189 7.87 -9.09 -35.55
N SER A 190 7.29 -10.10 -36.20
CA SER A 190 7.78 -11.49 -36.13
C SER A 190 9.16 -11.69 -36.77
N ASP A 191 9.61 -10.73 -37.58
CA ASP A 191 10.96 -10.63 -38.13
C ASP A 191 11.99 -10.06 -37.13
N GLY A 192 11.54 -9.72 -35.91
CA GLY A 192 12.37 -9.11 -34.87
C GLY A 192 12.68 -7.63 -35.13
N GLN A 193 11.97 -6.98 -36.07
CA GLN A 193 12.14 -5.56 -36.36
C GLN A 193 10.98 -4.73 -35.78
N TRP A 194 11.27 -3.50 -35.37
CA TRP A 194 10.23 -2.56 -34.92
C TRP A 194 9.48 -2.01 -36.12
N GLN A 195 8.15 -2.13 -36.09
CA GLN A 195 7.24 -1.71 -37.16
C GLN A 195 6.27 -0.67 -36.62
N ALA A 196 6.04 0.39 -37.39
CA ALA A 196 5.08 1.43 -37.02
C ALA A 196 3.66 0.85 -37.02
N VAL A 197 2.88 1.15 -35.98
CA VAL A 197 1.49 0.71 -35.89
C VAL A 197 0.57 1.66 -36.67
N SER A 198 -0.49 1.12 -37.24
CA SER A 198 -1.63 1.91 -37.71
C SER A 198 -2.51 2.30 -36.52
N PRO A 199 -3.15 3.50 -36.51
CA PRO A 199 -4.12 3.85 -35.47
C PRO A 199 -5.29 2.87 -35.34
N ASP A 200 -5.57 2.10 -36.39
CA ASP A 200 -6.67 1.12 -36.45
C ASP A 200 -6.19 -0.31 -36.10
N ASP A 201 -4.90 -0.51 -35.85
CA ASP A 201 -4.38 -1.78 -35.33
C ASP A 201 -4.89 -2.01 -33.90
N ARG A 202 -5.15 -3.29 -33.58
CA ARG A 202 -5.61 -3.72 -32.27
C ARG A 202 -4.43 -3.88 -31.31
N MET A 203 -4.60 -3.35 -30.10
CA MET A 203 -3.68 -3.56 -28.98
C MET A 203 -3.86 -4.96 -28.40
N ARG A 204 -2.85 -5.48 -27.71
CA ARG A 204 -2.88 -6.77 -27.02
C ARG A 204 -2.39 -6.62 -25.60
N ARG A 205 -3.02 -7.34 -24.66
CA ARG A 205 -2.55 -7.43 -23.30
C ARG A 205 -1.23 -8.20 -23.25
N GLY A 206 -0.31 -7.76 -22.38
CA GLY A 206 1.00 -8.40 -22.24
C GLY A 206 1.98 -8.15 -23.39
N GLU A 207 1.65 -7.33 -24.39
CA GLU A 207 2.59 -6.87 -25.42
C GLU A 207 3.18 -5.51 -25.02
N ALA A 208 4.48 -5.31 -25.23
CA ALA A 208 5.14 -4.03 -25.02
C ALA A 208 5.37 -3.28 -26.35
N TYR A 209 5.17 -1.97 -26.32
CA TYR A 209 5.29 -1.06 -27.46
C TYR A 209 6.25 0.07 -27.13
N TRP A 210 6.95 0.59 -28.15
CA TRP A 210 7.59 1.90 -28.03
C TRP A 210 6.55 2.98 -28.31
N VAL A 211 6.16 3.73 -27.28
CA VAL A 211 5.14 4.78 -27.38
C VAL A 211 5.78 6.15 -27.17
N SER A 212 5.64 7.03 -28.17
CA SER A 212 6.08 8.41 -28.06
C SER A 212 5.09 9.24 -27.23
N THR A 213 5.63 10.16 -26.44
CA THR A 213 4.84 11.16 -25.71
C THR A 213 5.16 12.57 -26.20
N ARG A 214 4.16 13.44 -26.21
CA ARG A 214 4.32 14.89 -26.38
C ARG A 214 4.19 15.56 -25.02
N GLY A 215 5.29 16.03 -24.46
CA GLY A 215 5.35 16.55 -23.10
C GLY A 215 5.11 15.48 -22.02
N PRO A 216 4.88 15.90 -20.77
CA PRO A 216 4.58 15.00 -19.67
C PRO A 216 3.21 14.34 -19.84
N SER A 217 3.06 13.12 -19.36
CA SER A 217 1.78 12.42 -19.32
C SER A 217 1.64 11.61 -18.04
N ASP A 218 0.41 11.49 -17.55
CA ASP A 218 -0.04 10.59 -16.49
C ASP A 218 -1.00 9.52 -17.05
N PHE A 219 -1.13 9.45 -18.38
CA PHE A 219 -2.11 8.58 -19.03
C PHE A 219 -1.72 7.11 -18.88
N VAL A 220 -2.60 6.32 -18.27
CA VAL A 220 -2.46 4.85 -18.16
C VAL A 220 -3.43 4.15 -19.09
N ALA A 221 -4.70 4.56 -19.04
CA ALA A 221 -5.80 3.99 -19.83
C ALA A 221 -6.98 4.99 -19.90
N PRO A 222 -8.01 4.72 -20.73
CA PRO A 222 -9.23 5.54 -20.81
C PRO A 222 -9.94 5.83 -19.48
N PHE A 223 -9.74 5.00 -18.46
CA PHE A 223 -10.08 5.32 -17.07
C PHE A 223 -8.94 4.95 -16.13
N HIS A 224 -8.81 5.70 -15.05
CA HIS A 224 -7.82 5.46 -14.00
C HIS A 224 -8.47 4.77 -12.80
N LEU A 225 -7.74 3.82 -12.22
CA LEU A 225 -8.08 3.09 -11.01
C LEU A 225 -6.99 3.33 -9.97
N SER A 226 -7.38 3.72 -8.76
CA SER A 226 -6.50 3.71 -7.59
C SER A 226 -7.23 3.20 -6.36
N LEU A 227 -6.49 2.65 -5.40
CA LEU A 227 -7.04 2.20 -4.13
C LEU A 227 -6.40 2.94 -2.96
N ASN A 228 -7.15 3.06 -1.85
CA ASN A 228 -6.58 3.52 -0.59
C ASN A 228 -5.48 2.59 -0.05
N THR A 229 -5.47 1.33 -0.47
CA THR A 229 -4.55 0.27 -0.03
C THR A 229 -3.38 0.02 -0.99
N GLY A 230 -3.19 0.88 -2.00
CA GLY A 230 -2.13 0.71 -3.00
C GLY A 230 -2.54 -0.21 -4.14
N ASP A 231 -1.75 -1.24 -4.44
CA ASP A 231 -2.00 -2.12 -5.60
C ASP A 231 -2.97 -3.29 -5.31
N HIS A 232 -3.32 -3.50 -4.04
CA HIS A 232 -4.11 -4.64 -3.58
C HIS A 232 -5.24 -4.23 -2.63
N ALA A 233 -6.42 -4.82 -2.82
CA ALA A 233 -7.52 -4.75 -1.87
C ALA A 233 -7.23 -5.65 -0.66
N THR A 234 -6.56 -5.09 0.35
CA THR A 234 -6.16 -5.84 1.55
C THR A 234 -7.18 -5.64 2.69
N PHE A 235 -7.72 -6.73 3.20
CA PHE A 235 -8.62 -6.78 4.35
C PHE A 235 -7.91 -7.46 5.54
N ASN A 236 -7.18 -6.68 6.34
CA ASN A 236 -6.60 -7.14 7.59
C ASN A 236 -7.61 -7.02 8.76
N ALA A 237 -7.19 -7.30 10.00
CA ALA A 237 -8.08 -7.30 11.15
C ALA A 237 -8.76 -5.94 11.45
N VAL A 238 -8.15 -4.83 11.01
CA VAL A 238 -8.62 -3.46 11.20
C VAL A 238 -9.36 -2.95 9.95
N LEU A 239 -8.90 -3.34 8.76
CA LEU A 239 -9.48 -3.03 7.44
C LEU A 239 -10.74 -3.85 7.20
N ARG A 240 -11.88 -3.22 7.44
CA ARG A 240 -13.19 -3.73 7.00
C ARG A 240 -13.68 -3.10 5.69
N ARG A 241 -12.97 -2.08 5.19
CA ARG A 241 -13.34 -1.31 3.99
C ARG A 241 -12.13 -1.00 3.11
N VAL A 242 -12.23 -1.34 1.83
CA VAL A 242 -11.31 -0.92 0.77
C VAL A 242 -12.05 0.10 -0.10
N GLU A 243 -11.37 1.17 -0.51
CA GLU A 243 -11.90 2.17 -1.42
C GLU A 243 -11.23 2.06 -2.78
N LEU A 244 -12.03 1.99 -3.83
CA LEU A 244 -11.60 2.11 -5.22
C LEU A 244 -12.00 3.50 -5.70
N THR A 245 -11.03 4.30 -6.11
CA THR A 245 -11.28 5.55 -6.81
C THR A 245 -11.19 5.30 -8.30
N LEU A 246 -12.28 5.59 -9.00
CA LEU A 246 -12.40 5.46 -10.45
C LEU A 246 -12.47 6.86 -11.04
N HIS A 247 -11.65 7.14 -12.05
CA HIS A 247 -11.67 8.43 -12.75
C HIS A 247 -11.80 8.21 -14.25
N ASN A 248 -12.91 8.67 -14.82
CA ASN A 248 -13.13 8.64 -16.25
C ASN A 248 -12.30 9.74 -16.93
N LEU A 249 -11.26 9.36 -17.66
CA LEU A 249 -10.42 10.29 -18.42
C LEU A 249 -10.98 10.56 -19.83
N HIS A 250 -12.07 9.90 -20.19
CA HIS A 250 -12.70 10.02 -21.49
C HIS A 250 -13.70 11.19 -21.55
N ALA A 251 -13.83 11.79 -22.74
CA ALA A 251 -14.75 12.90 -23.00
C ALA A 251 -16.23 12.47 -23.12
N ALA A 252 -16.49 11.16 -23.07
CA ALA A 252 -17.84 10.58 -23.05
C ALA A 252 -18.05 9.81 -21.74
N PRO A 253 -19.30 9.65 -21.27
CA PRO A 253 -19.62 8.82 -20.12
C PRO A 253 -19.12 7.38 -20.31
N LYS A 254 -18.72 6.75 -19.21
CA LYS A 254 -18.31 5.33 -19.16
C LYS A 254 -19.11 4.58 -18.10
N SER A 255 -19.23 3.27 -18.26
CA SER A 255 -19.76 2.37 -17.23
C SER A 255 -18.64 1.43 -16.80
N ILE A 256 -18.14 1.59 -15.57
CA ILE A 256 -17.05 0.76 -15.05
C ILE A 256 -17.64 -0.45 -14.34
N ARG A 257 -17.38 -1.64 -14.88
CA ARG A 257 -17.77 -2.92 -14.30
C ARG A 257 -16.76 -3.36 -13.25
N ILE A 258 -17.25 -3.70 -12.07
CA ILE A 258 -16.49 -4.24 -10.95
C ILE A 258 -17.11 -5.58 -10.59
N GLU A 259 -16.32 -6.65 -10.66
CA GLU A 259 -16.81 -7.99 -10.33
C GLU A 259 -15.70 -8.90 -9.80
N PRO A 260 -16.02 -9.84 -8.88
CA PRO A 260 -15.04 -10.83 -8.43
C PRO A 260 -14.52 -11.67 -9.59
N ALA A 261 -13.22 -11.96 -9.59
CA ALA A 261 -12.59 -12.86 -10.54
C ALA A 261 -12.26 -14.18 -9.86
N GLY A 262 -12.90 -15.25 -10.33
CA GLY A 262 -12.64 -16.61 -9.87
C GLY A 262 -13.87 -17.49 -9.95
N PRO A 263 -13.70 -18.82 -9.90
CA PRO A 263 -14.81 -19.77 -9.97
C PRO A 263 -15.56 -19.94 -8.63
N HIS A 264 -15.18 -19.21 -7.59
CA HIS A 264 -15.69 -19.40 -6.23
C HIS A 264 -16.55 -18.21 -5.77
N ALA A 265 -17.47 -18.47 -4.83
CA ALA A 265 -18.25 -17.42 -4.19
C ALA A 265 -17.32 -16.38 -3.56
N SER A 266 -17.57 -15.11 -3.87
CA SER A 266 -16.75 -14.01 -3.42
C SER A 266 -17.20 -13.55 -2.03
N PRO A 267 -16.28 -13.44 -1.06
CA PRO A 267 -16.58 -12.85 0.26
C PRO A 267 -16.71 -11.32 0.20
N LEU A 268 -16.56 -10.70 -0.97
CA LEU A 268 -16.61 -9.24 -1.10
C LEU A 268 -18.04 -8.71 -0.98
N LEU A 269 -18.16 -7.58 -0.31
CA LEU A 269 -19.41 -6.83 -0.18
C LEU A 269 -19.28 -5.50 -0.90
N LEU A 270 -20.34 -5.04 -1.56
CA LEU A 270 -20.47 -3.64 -1.95
C LEU A 270 -21.07 -2.86 -0.78
N LEU A 271 -20.35 -1.84 -0.31
CA LEU A 271 -20.80 -0.98 0.77
C LEU A 271 -21.54 0.23 0.21
N PRO A 272 -22.61 0.69 0.88
CA PRO A 272 -23.29 1.93 0.50
C PRO A 272 -22.36 3.15 0.67
N PRO A 273 -22.60 4.25 -0.06
CA PRO A 273 -21.90 5.51 0.18
C PRO A 273 -22.09 5.99 1.63
N THR A 274 -21.04 6.44 2.30
CA THR A 274 -21.19 7.03 3.65
C THR A 274 -21.85 8.41 3.55
N ARG A 275 -23.17 8.49 3.77
CA ARG A 275 -23.92 9.75 3.87
C ARG A 275 -24.71 9.79 5.20
N PRO A 276 -24.81 10.95 5.87
CA PRO A 276 -25.66 11.10 7.04
C PRO A 276 -27.11 10.69 6.73
N GLY A 277 -27.68 9.77 7.51
CA GLY A 277 -29.05 9.28 7.34
C GLY A 277 -29.26 8.14 6.33
N GLN A 278 -28.20 7.59 5.72
CA GLN A 278 -28.31 6.41 4.86
C GLN A 278 -28.45 5.11 5.69
N THR A 279 -29.42 4.27 5.33
CA THR A 279 -29.75 3.00 6.02
C THR A 279 -29.52 1.74 5.17
N ASN A 280 -28.98 1.88 3.95
CA ASN A 280 -28.78 0.75 3.06
C ASN A 280 -27.78 -0.23 3.68
N ALA A 281 -28.13 -1.52 3.71
CA ALA A 281 -27.21 -2.55 4.20
C ALA A 281 -26.12 -2.86 3.15
N PRO A 282 -24.93 -3.32 3.58
CA PRO A 282 -23.98 -3.98 2.68
C PRO A 282 -24.65 -5.12 1.91
N ARG A 283 -24.29 -5.29 0.64
CA ARG A 283 -24.77 -6.41 -0.19
C ARG A 283 -23.59 -7.20 -0.78
N PRO A 284 -23.75 -8.49 -1.12
CA PRO A 284 -22.73 -9.23 -1.86
C PRO A 284 -22.29 -8.48 -3.13
N LEU A 285 -20.99 -8.46 -3.40
CA LEU A 285 -20.45 -7.94 -4.65
C LEU A 285 -20.53 -9.04 -5.71
N GLU A 286 -21.57 -8.97 -6.53
CA GLU A 286 -21.67 -9.68 -7.82
C GLU A 286 -21.10 -8.77 -8.92
N THR A 287 -21.69 -8.74 -10.10
CA THR A 287 -21.38 -7.74 -11.12
C THR A 287 -21.98 -6.38 -10.72
N HIS A 288 -21.13 -5.37 -10.58
CA HIS A 288 -21.53 -3.99 -10.30
C HIS A 288 -21.05 -3.05 -11.41
N ASP A 289 -21.99 -2.46 -12.15
CA ASP A 289 -21.71 -1.42 -13.13
C ASP A 289 -21.84 -0.03 -12.47
N GLN A 290 -20.73 0.70 -12.39
CA GLN A 290 -20.63 2.05 -11.84
C GLN A 290 -20.61 3.08 -12.99
N PRO A 291 -21.72 3.82 -13.23
CA PRO A 291 -21.74 4.88 -14.22
C PRO A 291 -20.85 6.05 -13.79
N LEU A 292 -20.09 6.60 -14.75
CA LEU A 292 -19.24 7.78 -14.59
C LEU A 292 -19.49 8.75 -15.74
N SER A 293 -19.80 10.01 -15.42
CA SER A 293 -19.82 11.09 -16.40
C SER A 293 -18.44 11.33 -16.98
N ALA A 294 -18.37 12.03 -18.13
CA ALA A 294 -17.10 12.44 -18.74
C ALA A 294 -16.25 13.25 -17.74
N GLY A 295 -14.97 12.91 -17.59
CA GLY A 295 -14.05 13.59 -16.68
C GLY A 295 -14.29 13.36 -15.19
N ALA A 296 -15.33 12.60 -14.79
CA ALA A 296 -15.76 12.50 -13.39
C ALA A 296 -15.00 11.41 -12.62
N GLY A 297 -14.70 11.71 -11.36
CA GLY A 297 -14.15 10.76 -10.38
C GLY A 297 -15.23 10.30 -9.39
N GLN A 298 -15.21 9.01 -9.03
CA GLN A 298 -16.11 8.46 -8.02
C GLN A 298 -15.42 7.38 -7.18
N GLN A 299 -15.81 7.32 -5.91
CA GLN A 299 -15.37 6.29 -4.97
C GLN A 299 -16.40 5.16 -4.89
N VAL A 300 -15.90 3.93 -4.92
CA VAL A 300 -16.64 2.69 -4.65
C VAL A 300 -16.02 2.03 -3.42
N HIS A 301 -16.85 1.58 -2.49
CA HIS A 301 -16.38 1.02 -1.24
C HIS A 301 -16.71 -0.47 -1.15
N LEU A 302 -15.69 -1.28 -0.89
CA LEU A 302 -15.81 -2.72 -0.74
C LEU A 302 -15.61 -3.13 0.72
N GLY A 303 -16.41 -4.08 1.18
CA GLY A 303 -16.26 -4.76 2.45
C GLY A 303 -15.93 -6.23 2.26
N LEU A 304 -15.81 -6.96 3.37
CA LEU A 304 -15.55 -8.39 3.37
C LEU A 304 -16.42 -9.11 4.40
N ASP A 305 -17.19 -10.09 3.95
CA ASP A 305 -17.87 -11.06 4.80
C ASP A 305 -16.90 -12.16 5.22
N ARG A 306 -16.37 -12.04 6.45
CA ARG A 306 -15.38 -12.98 6.99
C ARG A 306 -15.95 -14.38 7.25
N SER A 307 -17.27 -14.50 7.41
CA SER A 307 -17.90 -15.82 7.64
C SER A 307 -17.72 -16.75 6.45
N GLN A 308 -17.58 -16.19 5.24
CA GLN A 308 -17.36 -16.93 4.00
C GLN A 308 -15.92 -17.39 3.80
N LEU A 309 -14.95 -16.90 4.58
CA LEU A 309 -13.54 -17.28 4.44
C LEU A 309 -13.28 -18.71 4.90
N THR A 310 -13.96 -19.17 5.95
CA THR A 310 -13.68 -20.45 6.64
C THR A 310 -13.75 -21.65 5.70
N ASN A 311 -14.71 -21.65 4.78
CA ASN A 311 -14.96 -22.75 3.84
C ASN A 311 -14.57 -22.39 2.40
N SER A 312 -13.91 -21.26 2.18
CA SER A 312 -13.54 -20.84 0.84
C SER A 312 -12.34 -21.64 0.33
N PRO A 313 -12.38 -22.20 -0.90
CA PRO A 313 -11.23 -22.86 -1.52
C PRO A 313 -10.04 -21.93 -1.75
N ALA A 314 -10.28 -20.61 -1.75
CA ALA A 314 -9.27 -19.58 -1.87
C ALA A 314 -8.60 -19.21 -0.52
N THR A 315 -9.03 -19.84 0.58
CA THR A 315 -8.41 -19.69 1.90
C THR A 315 -7.46 -20.86 2.15
N ASN A 316 -6.20 -20.54 2.44
CA ASN A 316 -5.23 -21.54 2.88
C ASN A 316 -5.60 -22.01 4.30
N PRO A 317 -5.92 -23.30 4.52
CA PRO A 317 -6.38 -23.79 5.82
C PRO A 317 -5.27 -23.80 6.89
N THR A 318 -4.00 -23.80 6.49
CA THR A 318 -2.84 -23.78 7.39
C THR A 318 -2.50 -22.36 7.85
N THR A 319 -2.52 -21.40 6.93
CA THR A 319 -2.13 -20.01 7.23
C THR A 319 -3.32 -19.09 7.50
N GLY A 320 -4.54 -19.52 7.17
CA GLY A 320 -5.74 -18.69 7.21
C GLY A 320 -5.77 -17.59 6.14
N VAL A 321 -4.75 -17.48 5.29
CA VAL A 321 -4.70 -16.44 4.26
C VAL A 321 -5.68 -16.76 3.14
N HIS A 322 -6.62 -15.85 2.92
CA HIS A 322 -7.51 -15.83 1.78
C HIS A 322 -6.94 -14.92 0.69
N ALA A 323 -6.93 -15.40 -0.55
CA ALA A 323 -6.52 -14.60 -1.69
C ALA A 323 -7.41 -14.86 -2.90
N THR A 324 -8.02 -13.80 -3.42
CA THR A 324 -8.84 -13.82 -4.63
C THR A 324 -8.50 -12.65 -5.55
N LEU A 325 -9.18 -12.52 -6.69
CA LEU A 325 -8.99 -11.43 -7.63
C LEU A 325 -10.28 -10.63 -7.81
N LEU A 326 -10.14 -9.36 -8.18
CA LEU A 326 -11.23 -8.50 -8.63
C LEU A 326 -10.92 -8.03 -10.05
N ARG A 327 -11.90 -8.09 -10.94
CA ARG A 327 -11.85 -7.53 -12.29
C ARG A 327 -12.54 -6.17 -12.29
N VAL A 328 -11.85 -5.18 -12.85
CA VAL A 328 -12.37 -3.81 -13.03
C VAL A 328 -12.18 -3.42 -14.49
N SER A 329 -13.26 -3.34 -15.27
CA SER A 329 -13.21 -3.06 -16.71
C SER A 329 -14.18 -1.95 -17.12
N ASP A 330 -13.98 -1.37 -18.30
CA ASP A 330 -14.96 -0.46 -18.91
C ASP A 330 -15.82 -1.12 -20.00
N ASN A 331 -15.58 -2.41 -20.26
CA ASN A 331 -16.14 -3.17 -21.40
C ASN A 331 -15.90 -2.50 -22.77
N GLU A 332 -14.94 -1.58 -22.86
CA GLU A 332 -14.54 -0.85 -24.06
C GLU A 332 -13.04 -1.07 -24.39
N GLY A 333 -12.41 -2.04 -23.72
CA GLY A 333 -11.05 -2.49 -23.98
C GLY A 333 -10.04 -2.23 -22.86
N THR A 334 -10.45 -1.64 -21.73
CA THR A 334 -9.60 -1.48 -20.54
C THR A 334 -9.98 -2.50 -19.46
N LEU A 335 -9.00 -3.22 -18.90
CA LEU A 335 -9.19 -4.19 -17.83
C LEU A 335 -8.03 -4.16 -16.82
N TYR A 336 -8.37 -3.87 -15.57
CA TYR A 336 -7.50 -4.05 -14.42
C TYR A 336 -7.85 -5.32 -13.65
N HIS A 337 -6.82 -5.99 -13.15
CA HIS A 337 -6.96 -7.02 -12.11
C HIS A 337 -6.42 -6.46 -10.80
N VAL A 338 -7.20 -6.59 -9.73
CA VAL A 338 -6.79 -6.19 -8.38
C VAL A 338 -6.70 -7.43 -7.52
N GLY A 339 -5.54 -7.64 -6.88
CA GLY A 339 -5.38 -8.70 -5.90
C GLY A 339 -6.18 -8.38 -4.64
N VAL A 340 -6.97 -9.35 -4.15
CA VAL A 340 -7.75 -9.24 -2.93
C VAL A 340 -7.16 -10.21 -1.92
N THR A 341 -6.79 -9.73 -0.74
CA THR A 341 -6.24 -10.60 0.32
C THR A 341 -6.90 -10.34 1.65
N ALA A 342 -7.17 -11.41 2.41
CA ALA A 342 -7.69 -11.34 3.77
C ALA A 342 -7.09 -12.45 4.64
N THR A 343 -7.26 -12.36 5.96
CA THR A 343 -6.85 -13.43 6.88
C THR A 343 -8.07 -13.89 7.69
N LEU A 344 -8.30 -15.21 7.68
CA LEU A 344 -9.28 -15.88 8.52
C LEU A 344 -8.91 -15.71 10.00
N GLY A 345 -9.88 -15.36 10.84
CA GLY A 345 -9.66 -15.21 12.29
C GLY A 345 -8.73 -14.07 12.68
N ALA A 346 -8.51 -13.08 11.80
CA ALA A 346 -7.65 -11.94 12.09
C ALA A 346 -8.12 -11.21 13.36
N VAL A 347 -7.32 -11.28 14.42
CA VAL A 347 -7.53 -10.52 15.67
C VAL A 347 -7.07 -9.08 15.41
N SER A 348 -7.89 -8.09 15.78
CA SER A 348 -7.55 -6.68 15.60
C SER A 348 -6.24 -6.34 16.32
N ASP A 349 -5.16 -6.19 15.55
CA ASP A 349 -3.86 -5.75 16.05
C ASP A 349 -3.66 -4.26 15.77
N TYR A 350 -3.72 -3.48 16.84
CA TYR A 350 -3.46 -2.04 16.81
C TYR A 350 -2.06 -1.66 17.29
N SER A 351 -1.16 -2.63 17.52
CA SER A 351 0.19 -2.39 18.05
C SER A 351 1.01 -1.40 17.20
N GLY A 352 2.05 -0.79 17.73
CA GLY A 352 2.91 0.13 17.00
C GLY A 352 2.55 1.60 17.15
N LEU A 353 3.16 2.42 16.29
CA LEU A 353 3.19 3.87 16.42
C LEU A 353 2.08 4.51 15.61
N TRP A 354 1.28 5.36 16.25
CA TRP A 354 0.19 6.13 15.65
C TRP A 354 0.47 7.63 15.74
N LEU A 355 0.43 8.30 14.60
CA LEU A 355 0.53 9.75 14.46
C LEU A 355 -0.86 10.34 14.30
N GLY A 356 -1.26 11.18 15.23
CA GLY A 356 -2.56 11.83 15.24
C GLY A 356 -2.54 13.32 14.95
N THR A 357 -3.66 13.82 14.46
CA THR A 357 -4.04 15.22 14.48
C THR A 357 -5.36 15.34 15.23
N VAL A 358 -5.35 16.04 16.35
CA VAL A 358 -6.56 16.52 17.03
C VAL A 358 -6.89 17.89 16.46
N THR A 359 -8.14 18.12 16.05
CA THR A 359 -8.59 19.43 15.60
C THR A 359 -9.62 19.94 16.59
N LEU A 360 -9.22 20.90 17.44
CA LEU A 360 -10.14 21.54 18.38
C LEU A 360 -11.08 22.46 17.61
N THR A 361 -12.37 22.24 17.81
CA THR A 361 -13.47 22.98 17.17
C THR A 361 -14.37 23.67 18.17
N ASP A 362 -14.31 23.26 19.45
CA ASP A 362 -15.24 23.72 20.48
C ASP A 362 -14.51 24.05 21.78
N VAL A 363 -14.91 25.16 22.41
CA VAL A 363 -14.34 25.66 23.67
C VAL A 363 -15.49 26.11 24.59
N ALA A 364 -15.45 25.70 25.86
CA ALA A 364 -16.44 26.12 26.84
C ALA A 364 -16.22 27.59 27.26
N PRO A 365 -17.29 28.42 27.31
CA PRO A 365 -17.18 29.78 27.83
C PRO A 365 -16.91 29.74 29.34
N THR A 366 -16.00 30.60 29.80
CA THR A 366 -15.65 30.74 31.23
C THR A 366 -16.44 31.84 31.94
N ALA A 367 -17.18 32.66 31.19
CA ALA A 367 -18.03 33.72 31.72
C ALA A 367 -19.46 33.20 31.94
N GLY A 368 -19.93 33.21 33.19
CA GLY A 368 -21.28 32.76 33.57
C GLY A 368 -21.31 31.35 34.17
N THR A 369 -22.45 30.67 34.06
CA THR A 369 -22.58 29.25 34.45
C THR A 369 -21.75 28.40 33.49
N PRO A 370 -20.91 27.46 33.99
CA PRO A 370 -20.17 26.55 33.12
C PRO A 370 -21.14 25.87 32.14
N GLY A 371 -20.92 26.08 30.84
CA GLY A 371 -21.71 25.51 29.76
C GLY A 371 -20.90 24.50 28.97
N GLU A 372 -21.60 23.65 28.21
CA GLU A 372 -20.97 22.71 27.27
C GLU A 372 -20.07 23.45 26.27
N PRO A 373 -18.95 22.84 25.81
CA PRO A 373 -18.12 23.41 24.75
C PRO A 373 -18.96 23.77 23.51
N GLY A 374 -18.74 24.97 22.98
CA GLY A 374 -19.40 25.46 21.77
C GLY A 374 -18.39 25.88 20.70
N PRO A 375 -18.83 26.04 19.44
CA PRO A 375 -17.94 26.13 18.29
C PRO A 375 -17.11 27.43 18.28
N VAL A 376 -15.88 27.33 17.77
CA VAL A 376 -14.98 28.47 17.54
C VAL A 376 -14.87 28.83 16.06
N THR A 377 -14.52 30.08 15.76
CA THR A 377 -14.37 30.56 14.37
C THR A 377 -13.16 29.97 13.65
N ALA A 378 -12.09 29.66 14.39
CA ALA A 378 -10.85 29.12 13.85
C ALA A 378 -10.44 27.86 14.60
N ASN A 379 -10.32 26.76 13.87
CA ASN A 379 -9.95 25.46 14.43
C ASN A 379 -8.46 25.44 14.81
N PHE A 380 -8.11 24.71 15.88
CA PHE A 380 -6.72 24.59 16.34
C PHE A 380 -6.20 23.15 16.23
N PRO A 381 -5.24 22.86 15.33
CA PRO A 381 -4.70 21.51 15.17
C PRO A 381 -3.57 21.21 16.15
N LEU A 382 -3.66 20.08 16.86
CA LEU A 382 -2.63 19.54 17.74
C LEU A 382 -2.11 18.21 17.19
N ARG A 383 -0.79 18.08 17.05
CA ARG A 383 -0.19 16.77 16.76
C ARG A 383 -0.16 15.90 18.02
N LEU A 384 -0.61 14.67 17.87
CA LEU A 384 -0.66 13.63 18.90
C LEU A 384 0.24 12.44 18.49
N LEU A 385 0.90 11.80 19.45
CA LEU A 385 1.64 10.55 19.22
C LEU A 385 1.21 9.51 20.23
N LEU A 386 0.76 8.35 19.75
CA LEU A 386 0.37 7.22 20.57
C LEU A 386 1.20 6.00 20.16
N HIS A 387 1.59 5.18 21.12
CA HIS A 387 2.15 3.86 20.89
C HIS A 387 1.27 2.81 21.56
N VAL A 388 1.00 1.72 20.87
CA VAL A 388 0.29 0.57 21.40
C VAL A 388 1.28 -0.59 21.44
N ASP A 389 1.53 -1.18 22.59
CA ASP A 389 2.46 -2.31 22.66
C ASP A 389 1.83 -3.62 22.14
N ALA A 390 2.62 -4.69 22.07
CA ALA A 390 2.13 -6.02 21.65
C ALA A 390 1.07 -6.62 22.61
N GLY A 391 0.95 -6.11 23.83
CA GLY A 391 -0.08 -6.47 24.81
C GLY A 391 -1.34 -5.61 24.70
N GLY A 392 -1.35 -4.58 23.85
CA GLY A 392 -2.47 -3.65 23.68
C GLY A 392 -2.44 -2.43 24.62
N GLN A 393 -1.39 -2.26 25.45
CA GLN A 393 -1.25 -1.08 26.31
C GLN A 393 -0.95 0.15 25.45
N VAL A 394 -1.82 1.14 25.53
CA VAL A 394 -1.64 2.43 24.85
C VAL A 394 -0.85 3.41 25.73
N SER A 395 0.09 4.14 25.12
CA SER A 395 0.90 5.17 25.77
C SER A 395 0.97 6.43 24.91
N LEU A 396 0.90 7.60 25.55
CA LEU A 396 1.16 8.89 24.95
C LEU A 396 2.66 9.16 24.89
N LEU A 397 3.11 9.66 23.73
CA LEU A 397 4.51 10.03 23.51
C LEU A 397 4.63 11.54 23.29
N ARG A 398 5.66 12.16 23.89
CA ARG A 398 6.08 13.51 23.53
C ARG A 398 6.83 13.52 22.20
N ASP A 399 7.71 12.54 22.02
CA ASP A 399 8.50 12.38 20.82
C ASP A 399 8.98 10.94 20.65
N VAL A 400 9.35 10.61 19.41
CA VAL A 400 9.91 9.31 19.03
C VAL A 400 10.84 9.50 17.84
N THR A 401 11.97 8.79 17.86
CA THR A 401 12.89 8.69 16.72
C THR A 401 12.64 7.37 16.01
N LEU A 402 12.19 7.46 14.76
CA LEU A 402 12.09 6.32 13.86
C LEU A 402 13.48 6.04 13.31
N VAL A 403 14.00 4.85 13.58
CA VAL A 403 15.32 4.43 13.12
C VAL A 403 15.15 3.47 11.95
N TYR A 404 15.93 3.70 10.91
CA TYR A 404 15.97 2.91 9.70
C TYR A 404 17.37 2.34 9.56
N SER A 405 17.49 1.02 9.67
CA SER A 405 18.76 0.31 9.45
C SER A 405 18.70 -0.47 8.14
N ARG A 406 19.73 -0.33 7.30
CA ARG A 406 19.95 -1.24 6.17
C ARG A 406 20.61 -2.52 6.69
N THR A 407 19.91 -3.65 6.66
CA THR A 407 20.52 -4.96 6.76
C THR A 407 21.04 -5.37 5.38
N ASN A 408 22.37 -5.51 5.24
CA ASN A 408 23.07 -6.07 4.06
C ASN A 408 22.61 -5.55 2.68
N THR A 409 22.93 -4.30 2.35
CA THR A 409 23.00 -3.89 0.94
C THR A 409 24.44 -3.56 0.56
N PRO A 410 24.95 -4.04 -0.59
CA PRO A 410 26.25 -3.62 -1.10
C PRO A 410 26.31 -2.10 -1.17
N ALA A 411 27.50 -1.54 -0.93
CA ALA A 411 27.73 -0.10 -1.10
C ALA A 411 27.28 0.34 -2.52
N GLY A 412 26.38 1.32 -2.61
CA GLY A 412 25.92 1.88 -3.89
C GLY A 412 24.44 1.70 -4.27
N SER A 413 23.58 1.21 -3.37
CA SER A 413 22.12 1.16 -3.60
C SER A 413 21.43 2.54 -3.37
N PRO A 414 20.28 2.81 -4.02
CA PRO A 414 19.55 4.08 -3.94
C PRO A 414 19.36 4.67 -2.55
N GLU A 415 19.57 5.98 -2.43
CA GLU A 415 19.37 6.78 -1.20
C GLU A 415 17.90 6.99 -0.80
N ASN A 416 16.94 6.33 -1.45
CA ASN A 416 15.54 6.68 -1.29
C ASN A 416 14.93 5.98 -0.07
N LEU A 417 14.61 6.76 0.97
CA LEU A 417 13.86 6.30 2.16
C LEU A 417 12.37 6.03 1.85
N ALA A 418 11.90 6.37 0.65
CA ALA A 418 10.54 6.11 0.21
C ALA A 418 10.28 4.60 0.14
N GLY A 419 9.47 4.09 1.07
CA GLY A 419 9.04 2.68 1.11
C GLY A 419 9.75 1.79 2.14
N LEU A 420 10.75 2.30 2.88
CA LEU A 420 11.36 1.55 3.98
C LEU A 420 10.54 1.70 5.27
N ALA A 421 10.25 0.56 5.92
CA ALA A 421 9.69 0.54 7.27
C ALA A 421 10.80 0.83 8.31
N PRO A 422 10.51 1.59 9.39
CA PRO A 422 11.47 1.74 10.48
C PRO A 422 11.73 0.37 11.11
N THR A 423 12.98 0.15 11.51
CA THR A 423 13.42 -1.08 12.21
C THR A 423 13.36 -0.93 13.73
N GLU A 424 13.46 0.30 14.24
CA GLU A 424 13.37 0.58 15.67
C GLU A 424 12.64 1.90 15.95
N LEU A 425 12.00 1.98 17.12
CA LEU A 425 11.40 3.19 17.68
C LEU A 425 12.15 3.57 18.96
N VAL A 426 12.78 4.73 18.99
CA VAL A 426 13.59 5.18 20.13
C VAL A 426 12.95 6.41 20.78
N THR A 427 12.58 6.28 22.06
CA THR A 427 12.08 7.38 22.90
C THR A 427 13.06 7.79 23.99
N ASP A 428 13.98 6.88 24.38
CA ASP A 428 15.07 7.16 25.30
C ASP A 428 16.27 7.74 24.55
N PRO A 429 16.63 9.02 24.74
CA PRO A 429 17.76 9.64 24.05
C PRO A 429 19.10 8.94 24.33
N SER A 430 19.24 8.25 25.47
CA SER A 430 20.48 7.54 25.80
C SER A 430 20.78 6.40 24.81
N ARG A 431 19.73 5.81 24.22
CA ARG A 431 19.83 4.75 23.20
C ARG A 431 20.35 5.27 21.86
N LEU A 432 20.15 6.56 21.57
CA LEU A 432 20.63 7.16 20.33
C LEU A 432 22.17 7.23 20.27
N PHE A 433 22.86 7.18 21.41
CA PHE A 433 24.32 7.12 21.46
C PHE A 433 24.89 5.74 21.18
N ALA A 434 24.05 4.69 21.11
CA ALA A 434 24.49 3.34 20.83
C ALA A 434 24.88 3.12 19.35
N TYR A 435 24.44 3.98 18.43
CA TYR A 435 24.75 3.82 17.01
C TYR A 435 26.18 4.27 16.69
N ALA A 436 26.92 3.44 15.95
CA ALA A 436 28.29 3.74 15.57
C ALA A 436 28.36 4.97 14.64
N ALA A 437 29.31 5.86 14.89
CA ALA A 437 29.52 7.04 14.07
C ALA A 437 29.89 6.70 12.60
N SER A 438 30.41 5.51 12.33
CA SER A 438 30.62 4.99 10.96
C SER A 438 29.30 4.77 10.24
N ASP A 439 28.30 4.22 10.92
CA ASP A 439 27.03 3.79 10.33
C ASP A 439 26.11 4.99 10.05
N LEU A 440 26.18 6.01 10.91
CA LEU A 440 25.55 7.30 10.69
C LEU A 440 26.18 8.03 9.50
N ARG A 441 27.51 8.03 9.39
CA ARG A 441 28.24 8.68 8.29
C ARG A 441 28.04 7.99 6.95
N SER A 442 27.98 6.66 6.93
CA SER A 442 27.70 5.88 5.71
C SER A 442 26.22 5.89 5.31
N GLY A 443 25.33 6.39 6.19
CA GLY A 443 23.89 6.35 6.00
C GLY A 443 23.32 4.92 6.06
N ALA A 444 24.05 3.97 6.66
CA ALA A 444 23.56 2.63 6.98
C ALA A 444 22.47 2.66 8.05
N VAL A 445 22.57 3.64 8.96
CA VAL A 445 21.54 3.99 9.95
C VAL A 445 21.10 5.43 9.72
N ARG A 446 19.78 5.66 9.67
CA ARG A 446 19.19 7.01 9.63
C ARG A 446 18.09 7.13 10.66
N GLY A 447 17.96 8.30 11.29
CA GLY A 447 16.93 8.60 12.28
C GLY A 447 16.02 9.74 11.83
N ARG A 448 14.71 9.61 12.05
CA ARG A 448 13.73 10.70 11.89
C ARG A 448 12.96 10.89 13.18
N ARG A 449 13.18 12.03 13.86
CA ARG A 449 12.42 12.39 15.07
C ARG A 449 11.08 13.01 14.71
N ILE A 450 10.03 12.57 15.38
CA ILE A 450 8.69 13.16 15.35
C ILE A 450 8.36 13.63 16.76
N THR A 451 7.84 14.85 16.89
CA THR A 451 7.52 15.49 18.18
C THR A 451 6.07 15.97 18.19
N ALA A 452 5.38 15.75 19.31
CA ALA A 452 4.06 16.24 19.67
C ALA A 452 4.18 17.29 20.81
N PRO A 453 4.47 18.56 20.48
CA PRO A 453 4.87 19.57 21.48
C PRO A 453 3.77 19.98 22.45
N HIS A 454 2.50 19.72 22.13
CA HIS A 454 1.35 20.16 22.93
C HIS A 454 1.03 19.23 24.12
N PHE A 455 1.71 18.08 24.20
CA PHE A 455 1.42 17.00 25.15
C PHE A 455 2.60 16.78 26.10
N GLU A 456 3.09 17.86 26.72
CA GLU A 456 4.10 17.78 27.79
C GLU A 456 3.48 17.26 29.09
N PHE A 457 4.20 16.38 29.78
CA PHE A 457 3.85 15.89 31.11
C PHE A 457 5.11 15.77 31.96
N ALA A 458 4.95 15.87 33.28
CA ALA A 458 6.03 15.65 34.22
C ALA A 458 6.48 14.20 34.17
N ARG A 459 7.79 14.03 34.03
CA ARG A 459 8.43 12.71 33.90
C ARG A 459 9.28 12.45 35.12
N THR A 460 9.24 11.20 35.57
CA THR A 460 10.29 10.67 36.44
C THR A 460 11.52 10.30 35.60
N ASN A 461 12.70 10.19 36.22
CA ASN A 461 13.91 9.81 35.50
C ASN A 461 13.74 8.45 34.81
N GLY A 462 14.03 8.39 33.51
CA GLY A 462 13.85 7.19 32.68
C GLY A 462 12.44 6.99 32.13
N GLN A 463 11.48 7.86 32.46
CA GLN A 463 10.13 7.82 31.87
C GLN A 463 10.09 8.62 30.57
N PHE A 464 9.81 7.94 29.46
CA PHE A 464 9.69 8.57 28.13
C PHE A 464 8.28 8.48 27.53
N THR A 465 7.38 7.78 28.23
CA THR A 465 5.99 7.56 27.82
C THR A 465 5.05 7.81 29.00
N LEU A 466 3.82 8.21 28.71
CA LEU A 466 2.73 8.28 29.69
C LEU A 466 1.72 7.17 29.36
N PRO A 467 1.59 6.13 30.20
CA PRO A 467 0.57 5.10 29.97
C PRO A 467 -0.83 5.72 30.04
N LEU A 468 -1.67 5.34 29.09
CA LEU A 468 -3.08 5.72 29.03
C LEU A 468 -3.96 4.53 29.45
N SER A 469 -5.18 4.82 29.86
CA SER A 469 -6.17 3.82 30.26
C SER A 469 -7.17 3.55 29.15
N GLY A 470 -7.70 2.33 29.10
CA GLY A 470 -8.72 1.92 28.14
C GLY A 470 -8.19 1.07 26.98
N THR A 471 -9.06 0.81 26.01
CA THR A 471 -8.77 -0.07 24.87
C THR A 471 -8.59 0.77 23.61
N PHE A 472 -7.46 0.61 22.93
CA PHE A 472 -7.21 1.28 21.66
C PHE A 472 -7.84 0.48 20.51
N ALA A 473 -9.12 0.74 20.24
CA ALA A 473 -9.89 0.14 19.13
C ALA A 473 -11.12 1.01 18.82
N PRO A 474 -11.74 0.92 17.63
CA PRO A 474 -13.03 1.55 17.35
C PRO A 474 -14.08 1.23 18.42
N ASP A 475 -14.98 2.18 18.66
CA ASP A 475 -16.06 2.16 19.65
C ASP A 475 -15.58 2.07 21.11
N ASN A 476 -14.27 2.16 21.35
CA ASN A 476 -13.67 2.20 22.68
C ASN A 476 -13.17 3.60 23.03
N THR A 477 -12.87 3.80 24.31
CA THR A 477 -12.35 5.06 24.84
C THR A 477 -10.93 4.86 25.36
N VAL A 478 -10.06 5.83 25.08
CA VAL A 478 -8.72 5.96 25.69
C VAL A 478 -8.67 7.25 26.50
N THR A 479 -8.18 7.18 27.73
CA THR A 479 -8.09 8.33 28.64
C THR A 479 -6.71 8.44 29.29
N GLY A 480 -6.35 9.64 29.73
CA GLY A 480 -5.19 9.82 30.59
C GLY A 480 -5.06 11.25 31.08
N THR A 481 -4.22 11.44 32.10
CA THR A 481 -4.04 12.73 32.75
C THR A 481 -2.59 13.18 32.63
N LEU A 482 -2.36 14.33 32.02
CA LEU A 482 -1.04 14.96 31.97
C LEU A 482 -0.94 15.92 33.15
N GLN A 483 -0.02 15.63 34.05
CA GLN A 483 0.31 16.51 35.17
C GLN A 483 1.55 17.33 34.82
N LEU A 484 1.48 18.65 35.02
CA LEU A 484 2.60 19.56 34.84
C LEU A 484 2.72 20.47 36.08
N PRO A 485 3.57 20.13 37.06
CA PRO A 485 3.83 20.96 38.22
C PRO A 485 4.27 22.38 37.85
N GLY A 486 4.01 23.34 38.74
CA GLY A 486 4.40 24.74 38.54
C GLY A 486 5.90 24.91 38.35
N ASP A 487 6.70 24.19 39.13
CA ASP A 487 8.17 24.21 39.09
C ASP A 487 8.78 23.36 37.97
N HIS A 488 7.96 22.68 37.15
CA HIS A 488 8.45 21.87 36.06
C HIS A 488 9.12 22.74 34.98
N PRO A 489 10.35 22.40 34.51
CA PRO A 489 11.08 23.23 33.52
C PRO A 489 10.37 23.43 32.17
N GLY A 490 9.47 22.50 31.81
CA GLY A 490 8.64 22.61 30.60
C GLY A 490 7.34 23.37 30.79
N ASN A 491 7.06 23.90 31.99
CA ASN A 491 5.85 24.68 32.25
C ASN A 491 5.98 26.08 31.62
N PRO A 492 5.10 26.46 30.67
CA PRO A 492 5.20 27.75 29.98
C PRO A 492 4.98 28.96 30.90
N PHE A 493 4.43 28.76 32.11
CA PHE A 493 4.22 29.82 33.09
C PHE A 493 5.37 29.94 34.10
N LEU A 494 6.41 29.11 33.99
CA LEU A 494 7.59 29.19 34.84
C LEU A 494 8.62 30.17 34.24
N HIS A 495 8.71 31.36 34.81
CA HIS A 495 9.70 32.36 34.43
C HIS A 495 10.79 32.43 35.51
N ARG A 496 11.72 31.46 35.48
CA ARG A 496 12.74 31.22 36.54
C ARG A 496 13.48 32.46 37.02
N TYR A 497 13.72 33.44 36.15
CA TYR A 497 14.50 34.64 36.46
C TYR A 497 13.63 35.89 36.69
N HIS A 498 12.31 35.75 36.64
CA HIS A 498 11.38 36.86 36.89
C HIS A 498 10.99 36.87 38.38
N PRO A 499 11.17 37.99 39.10
CA PRO A 499 10.90 38.08 40.54
C PRO A 499 9.51 37.58 40.96
N ASP A 500 8.47 37.89 40.17
CA ASP A 500 7.08 37.53 40.49
C ASP A 500 6.66 36.11 40.04
N HIS A 501 7.46 35.45 39.20
CA HIS A 501 7.07 34.24 38.46
C HIS A 501 8.12 33.11 38.51
N GLY A 502 9.18 33.28 39.32
CA GLY A 502 10.23 32.28 39.51
C GLY A 502 9.84 31.10 40.41
N THR A 503 8.86 31.28 41.30
CA THR A 503 8.44 30.25 42.30
C THR A 503 6.93 29.99 42.34
N ASN A 504 6.11 30.77 41.64
CA ASN A 504 4.64 30.77 41.77
C ASN A 504 3.92 30.41 40.45
N ALA A 505 4.56 29.62 39.59
CA ALA A 505 3.95 29.16 38.35
C ALA A 505 2.79 28.20 38.62
N TYR A 506 1.75 28.26 37.78
CA TYR A 506 0.56 27.43 37.93
C TYR A 506 0.87 25.96 37.64
N ALA A 507 0.48 25.06 38.55
CA ALA A 507 0.38 23.66 38.22
C ALA A 507 -0.79 23.44 37.26
N VAL A 508 -0.58 22.66 36.20
CA VAL A 508 -1.59 22.39 35.17
C VAL A 508 -1.88 20.90 35.12
N SER A 509 -3.16 20.54 35.20
CA SER A 509 -3.65 19.18 34.99
C SER A 509 -4.50 19.16 33.71
N ARG A 510 -4.26 18.20 32.83
CA ARG A 510 -4.99 18.04 31.57
C ARG A 510 -5.54 16.62 31.47
N ASP A 511 -6.85 16.47 31.58
CA ASP A 511 -7.55 15.19 31.46
C ASP A 511 -8.00 14.99 30.02
N LEU A 512 -7.42 14.01 29.35
CA LEU A 512 -7.68 13.68 27.96
C LEU A 512 -8.66 12.52 27.84
N ARG A 513 -9.54 12.61 26.84
CA ARG A 513 -10.42 11.51 26.45
C ARG A 513 -10.57 11.46 24.94
N LEU A 514 -10.26 10.29 24.38
CA LEU A 514 -10.43 9.96 22.97
C LEU A 514 -11.51 8.89 22.85
N VAL A 515 -12.57 9.16 22.10
CA VAL A 515 -13.52 8.12 21.67
C VAL A 515 -13.14 7.74 20.25
N LEU A 516 -12.65 6.52 20.09
CA LEU A 516 -12.15 6.04 18.82
C LEU A 516 -13.29 5.52 17.96
N ALA A 517 -13.22 5.80 16.66
CA ALA A 517 -14.18 5.34 15.67
C ALA A 517 -13.44 4.90 14.40
N PRO A 518 -14.08 4.13 13.51
CA PRO A 518 -13.56 3.95 12.16
C PRO A 518 -13.36 5.32 11.48
N ASP A 519 -12.26 5.50 10.75
CA ASP A 519 -12.03 6.75 10.01
C ASP A 519 -13.08 6.92 8.90
N PRO A 520 -13.87 8.01 8.88
CA PRO A 520 -14.90 8.22 7.87
C PRO A 520 -14.34 8.61 6.49
N SER A 521 -13.07 9.06 6.42
CA SER A 521 -12.47 9.60 5.20
C SER A 521 -10.94 9.41 5.21
N PRO A 522 -10.44 8.17 5.05
CA PRO A 522 -9.01 7.91 5.04
C PRO A 522 -8.33 8.66 3.86
N PRO A 523 -7.11 9.22 4.05
CA PRO A 523 -6.38 9.86 2.98
C PRO A 523 -6.07 8.88 1.84
N PRO A 524 -6.17 9.30 0.56
CA PRO A 524 -5.84 8.46 -0.59
C PRO A 524 -4.41 7.91 -0.50
N GLY A 525 -4.24 6.61 -0.70
CA GLY A 525 -2.93 5.93 -0.65
C GLY A 525 -2.37 5.67 0.75
N GLY A 526 -3.05 6.10 1.83
CA GLY A 526 -2.82 5.56 3.17
C GLY A 526 -3.71 4.34 3.35
N GLY A 527 -3.11 3.14 3.44
CA GLY A 527 -3.86 1.91 3.65
C GLY A 527 -4.82 2.10 4.83
N GLY A 528 -6.14 1.96 4.61
CA GLY A 528 -7.15 2.30 5.63
C GLY A 528 -7.10 1.49 6.94
N GLY A 529 -6.15 0.56 7.09
CA GLY A 529 -5.84 -0.17 8.34
C GLY A 529 -4.83 0.56 9.20
N ASP A 530 -4.27 1.61 8.63
CA ASP A 530 -3.38 2.54 9.26
C ASP A 530 -4.13 3.82 9.59
N THR A 531 -5.46 3.90 9.62
CA THR A 531 -6.16 5.09 10.12
C THR A 531 -7.34 4.80 11.05
N LEU A 532 -7.54 5.70 12.01
CA LEU A 532 -8.69 5.74 12.91
C LEU A 532 -9.20 7.17 13.03
N GLY A 533 -10.51 7.33 13.16
CA GLY A 533 -11.15 8.60 13.49
C GLY A 533 -11.56 8.64 14.96
N GLY A 534 -12.26 9.70 15.34
CA GLY A 534 -12.86 9.79 16.66
C GLY A 534 -13.18 11.20 17.09
N THR A 535 -13.64 11.31 18.34
CA THR A 535 -13.77 12.58 19.04
C THR A 535 -12.70 12.71 20.11
N TYR A 536 -12.27 13.95 20.32
CA TYR A 536 -11.35 14.33 21.38
C TYR A 536 -12.06 15.30 22.31
N THR A 537 -11.97 15.06 23.60
CA THR A 537 -12.41 15.99 24.64
C THR A 537 -11.31 16.13 25.67
N GLU A 538 -11.14 17.32 26.20
CA GLU A 538 -10.11 17.61 27.20
C GLU A 538 -10.61 18.60 28.24
N THR A 539 -10.27 18.33 29.51
CA THR A 539 -10.50 19.24 30.64
C THR A 539 -9.16 19.72 31.18
N LEU A 540 -8.93 21.03 31.21
CA LEU A 540 -7.74 21.66 31.77
C LEU A 540 -8.07 22.33 33.10
N SER A 541 -7.28 22.03 34.13
CA SER A 541 -7.41 22.58 35.48
C SER A 541 -6.12 23.26 35.94
N GLY A 542 -6.25 24.22 36.88
CA GLY A 542 -5.12 24.92 37.51
C GLY A 542 -4.79 26.29 36.92
N LEU A 543 -5.15 26.55 35.66
CA LEU A 543 -4.97 27.86 35.00
C LEU A 543 -6.09 28.86 35.30
N HIS A 544 -7.25 28.36 35.72
CA HIS A 544 -8.43 29.16 35.99
C HIS A 544 -9.19 28.58 37.18
N LYS A 545 -10.04 29.40 37.82
CA LYS A 545 -10.86 28.99 38.99
C LYS A 545 -11.88 27.90 38.65
N LEU A 546 -12.25 27.81 37.38
CA LEU A 546 -13.13 26.80 36.81
C LEU A 546 -12.33 25.97 35.78
N PRO A 547 -12.57 24.65 35.68
CA PRO A 547 -11.97 23.84 34.63
C PRO A 547 -12.34 24.37 33.24
N LEU A 548 -11.37 24.37 32.33
CA LEU A 548 -11.55 24.75 30.93
C LEU A 548 -11.82 23.48 30.13
N GLN A 549 -12.89 23.45 29.34
CA GLN A 549 -13.23 22.30 28.52
C GLN A 549 -13.08 22.63 27.04
N VAL A 550 -12.48 21.72 26.30
CA VAL A 550 -12.35 21.80 24.84
C VAL A 550 -12.76 20.47 24.21
N ALA A 551 -13.29 20.55 23.00
CA ALA A 551 -13.68 19.38 22.23
C ALA A 551 -13.34 19.55 20.74
N GLY A 552 -13.29 18.43 20.04
CA GLY A 552 -12.98 18.39 18.63
C GLY A 552 -12.95 16.98 18.06
N SER A 553 -12.34 16.85 16.88
CA SER A 553 -12.13 15.57 16.22
C SER A 553 -10.69 15.08 16.38
N VAL A 554 -10.49 13.77 16.24
CA VAL A 554 -9.17 13.17 16.12
C VAL A 554 -9.11 12.29 14.87
N GLN A 555 -8.01 12.40 14.13
CA GLN A 555 -7.62 11.48 13.07
C GLN A 555 -6.25 10.92 13.41
N LEU A 556 -6.11 9.60 13.38
CA LEU A 556 -4.89 8.87 13.70
C LEU A 556 -4.43 8.12 12.47
N ARG A 557 -3.10 8.07 12.26
CA ARG A 557 -2.47 7.25 11.23
C ARG A 557 -1.36 6.37 11.80
N ARG A 558 -1.42 5.04 11.63
CA ARG A 558 -0.35 4.11 11.98
C ARG A 558 0.85 4.35 11.07
N LEU A 559 2.02 4.53 11.65
CA LEU A 559 3.29 4.73 10.95
C LEU A 559 4.11 3.44 10.85
N THR A 560 3.92 2.51 11.78
CA THR A 560 4.59 1.21 11.83
C THR A 560 3.86 0.28 12.79
N THR A 561 4.04 -1.04 12.61
CA THR A 561 3.49 -2.10 13.46
C THR A 561 4.41 -2.48 14.62
N LEU A 562 5.57 -1.83 14.79
CA LEU A 562 6.53 -2.13 15.86
C LEU A 562 5.94 -1.92 17.27
N GLY A 563 5.43 -2.99 17.88
CA GLY A 563 4.86 -2.99 19.23
C GLY A 563 5.86 -2.84 20.38
N VAL A 564 7.13 -2.53 20.11
CA VAL A 564 8.19 -2.36 21.11
C VAL A 564 8.88 -1.02 20.91
N LEU A 565 9.06 -0.27 22.01
CA LEU A 565 9.90 0.93 22.07
C LEU A 565 11.26 0.56 22.67
N ASN A 566 12.33 1.19 22.17
CA ASN A 566 13.71 1.02 22.64
C ASN A 566 14.18 -0.45 22.61
N ALA A 567 13.83 -1.17 21.54
CA ALA A 567 14.05 -2.61 21.40
C ALA A 567 15.53 -3.01 21.28
N GLY A 568 16.44 -2.06 21.00
CA GLY A 568 17.86 -2.35 20.83
C GLY A 568 18.52 -2.92 22.10
N SER A 569 19.04 -4.15 22.01
CA SER A 569 20.31 -4.49 22.65
C SER A 569 21.38 -3.52 22.14
N THR A 570 22.29 -3.09 23.01
CA THR A 570 23.58 -2.52 22.59
C THR A 570 24.14 -3.30 21.39
N PRO A 571 24.72 -2.61 20.39
CA PRO A 571 25.26 -3.24 19.19
C PRO A 571 26.22 -4.38 19.49
#